data_AF-A0A377PNL9-F1
#
_entry.id   AF-A0A377PNL9-F1
#
_cell.length_a   1.000
_cell.length_b   1.000
_cell.length_c   1.000
_cell.angle_alpha   90.00
_cell.angle_beta   90.00
_cell.angle_gamma   90.00
#
_symmetry.space_group_name_H-M   'P 1'
#
loop_
_entity.id
_entity.type
_entity.pdbx_description
1 polymer ?
#
loop_
_entity_poly.entity_id
_entity_poly.type
_entity_poly.pdbx_seq_one_letter_code
_entity_poly.pdbx_strand_id
1 'polypeptide(L)'
;MAGMQTQLHLIANEPGKYNGISSSYSGPGFSGMKFTAIATPDNATFDQWVANVKKAPNQLTTMAEFDALAKPSEYHPVEYFSSANPELFVDVINKFMGSKKMDMKKDEHMDMDMGEHAHAGAEE
;
A
#
# COMPACT_ATOMS: atom_id res chain seq x y z
N MET A 1 -1.33 -10.88 0.09
CA MET A 1 0.05 -10.94 -0.43
C MET A 1 0.51 -9.52 -0.72
N ALA A 2 1.74 -9.15 -0.38
CA ALA A 2 2.26 -7.81 -0.69
C ALA A 2 2.32 -7.60 -2.20
N GLY A 3 1.96 -6.40 -2.68
CA GLY A 3 1.94 -6.06 -4.11
C GLY A 3 0.77 -6.62 -4.92
N MET A 4 -0.22 -7.28 -4.28
CA MET A 4 -1.40 -7.83 -4.96
C MET A 4 -2.69 -7.39 -4.28
N GLN A 5 -3.76 -7.22 -5.07
CA GLN A 5 -5.10 -6.97 -4.56
C GLN A 5 -5.96 -8.25 -4.64
N THR A 6 -6.59 -8.60 -3.52
CA THR A 6 -7.61 -9.67 -3.45
C THR A 6 -8.99 -9.07 -3.18
N GLN A 7 -10.05 -9.74 -3.60
CA GLN A 7 -11.44 -9.30 -3.41
C GLN A 7 -12.22 -10.30 -2.56
N LEU A 8 -13.11 -9.80 -1.72
CA LEU A 8 -13.98 -10.56 -0.84
C LEU A 8 -15.36 -9.89 -0.78
N HIS A 9 -16.42 -10.69 -0.85
CA HIS A 9 -17.80 -10.23 -0.70
C HIS A 9 -18.42 -10.91 0.51
N LEU A 10 -19.13 -10.15 1.35
CA LEU A 10 -19.73 -10.63 2.60
C LEU A 10 -21.11 -10.01 2.82
N ILE A 11 -21.98 -10.73 3.52
CA ILE A 11 -23.27 -10.26 4.04
C ILE A 11 -23.39 -10.74 5.49
N ALA A 12 -23.75 -9.84 6.41
CA ALA A 12 -24.14 -10.18 7.76
C ALA A 12 -25.67 -10.21 7.84
N ASN A 13 -26.26 -11.39 8.05
CA ASN A 13 -27.71 -11.56 8.08
C ASN A 13 -28.34 -11.08 9.39
N GLU A 14 -27.54 -10.97 10.46
CA GLU A 14 -27.99 -10.57 11.78
C GLU A 14 -27.08 -9.47 12.35
N PRO A 15 -27.62 -8.51 13.11
CA PRO A 15 -26.81 -7.54 13.84
C PRO A 15 -25.98 -8.23 14.92
N GLY A 16 -24.74 -7.80 15.12
CA GLY A 16 -23.87 -8.42 16.12
C GLY A 16 -22.40 -8.04 16.03
N LYS A 17 -21.63 -8.59 16.97
CA LYS A 17 -20.16 -8.50 16.99
C LYS A 17 -19.58 -9.86 16.60
N TYR A 18 -18.79 -9.87 15.53
CA TYR A 18 -18.15 -11.05 14.98
C TYR A 18 -16.65 -10.98 15.20
N ASN A 19 -16.08 -12.03 15.80
CA ASN A 19 -14.64 -12.12 16.02
C ASN A 19 -13.94 -12.51 14.72
N GLY A 20 -13.00 -11.68 14.29
CA GLY A 20 -12.11 -11.94 13.17
C GLY A 20 -10.70 -12.28 13.66
N ILE A 21 -10.01 -13.16 12.93
CA ILE A 21 -8.64 -13.58 13.21
C ILE A 21 -7.82 -13.59 11.92
N SER A 22 -6.50 -13.44 12.04
CA SER A 22 -5.59 -13.90 11.00
C SER A 22 -5.49 -15.42 11.05
N SER A 23 -5.73 -16.10 9.91
CA SER A 23 -5.72 -17.56 9.82
C SER A 23 -4.37 -18.16 9.40
N SER A 24 -3.42 -17.32 8.97
CA SER A 24 -2.12 -17.74 8.46
C SER A 24 -1.00 -17.14 9.30
N TYR A 25 -0.11 -17.99 9.83
CA TYR A 25 0.99 -17.57 10.70
C TYR A 25 1.88 -16.51 10.02
N SER A 26 2.11 -15.40 10.71
CA SER A 26 2.84 -14.22 10.20
C SER A 26 4.01 -13.78 11.09
N GLY A 27 4.39 -14.58 12.09
CA GLY A 27 5.50 -14.28 13.01
C GLY A 27 5.06 -13.88 14.43
N PRO A 28 5.94 -13.18 15.18
CA PRO A 28 5.62 -12.64 16.51
C PRO A 28 4.34 -11.79 16.49
N GLY A 29 3.60 -11.76 17.60
CA GLY A 29 2.32 -11.07 17.69
C GLY A 29 1.13 -11.72 16.96
N PHE A 30 1.32 -12.79 16.17
CA PHE A 30 0.26 -13.43 15.38
C PHE A 30 -1.00 -13.78 16.19
N SER A 31 -0.83 -14.32 17.41
CA SER A 31 -1.95 -14.67 18.29
C SER A 31 -2.81 -13.47 18.74
N GLY A 32 -2.24 -12.27 18.70
CA GLY A 32 -2.89 -10.99 18.98
C GLY A 32 -3.54 -10.34 17.76
N MET A 33 -3.34 -10.86 16.54
CA MET A 33 -3.95 -10.34 15.31
C MET A 33 -5.43 -10.72 15.22
N LYS A 34 -6.22 -10.08 16.09
CA LYS A 34 -7.66 -10.23 16.23
C LYS A 34 -8.33 -8.90 15.95
N PHE A 35 -9.53 -8.96 15.38
CA PHE A 35 -10.37 -7.79 15.18
C PHE A 35 -11.83 -8.13 15.47
N THR A 36 -12.67 -7.11 15.60
CA THR A 36 -14.11 -7.28 15.73
C THR A 36 -14.80 -6.60 14.56
N ALA A 37 -15.57 -7.36 13.78
CA ALA A 37 -16.49 -6.80 12.81
C ALA A 37 -17.84 -6.55 13.49
N ILE A 38 -18.38 -5.35 13.36
CA ILE A 38 -19.66 -4.96 13.96
C ILE A 38 -20.68 -4.80 12.84
N ALA A 39 -21.69 -5.67 12.80
CA ALA A 39 -22.88 -5.48 11.98
C ALA A 39 -23.88 -4.67 12.81
N THR A 40 -24.07 -3.40 12.45
CA THR A 40 -25.03 -2.53 13.12
C THR A 40 -26.46 -2.96 12.77
N PRO A 41 -27.43 -2.73 13.66
CA PRO A 41 -28.84 -3.07 13.40
C PRO A 41 -29.46 -2.24 12.26
N ASP A 42 -28.95 -1.03 12.04
CA ASP A 42 -29.44 -0.10 11.05
C ASP A 42 -28.33 0.85 10.57
N ASN A 43 -28.64 1.62 9.51
CA ASN A 43 -27.73 2.60 8.93
C ASN A 43 -27.50 3.81 9.83
N ALA A 44 -28.49 4.22 10.64
CA ALA A 44 -28.34 5.39 11.51
C ALA A 44 -27.29 5.14 12.60
N THR A 45 -27.24 3.93 13.15
CA THR A 45 -26.24 3.47 14.10
C THR A 45 -24.85 3.43 13.45
N PHE A 46 -24.76 3.01 12.19
CA PHE A 46 -23.51 3.08 11.42
C PHE A 46 -23.05 4.52 11.21
N ASP A 47 -23.96 5.42 10.83
CA ASP A 47 -23.64 6.84 10.61
C ASP A 47 -23.18 7.52 11.90
N GLN A 48 -23.76 7.18 13.05
CA GLN A 48 -23.28 7.63 14.36
C GLN A 48 -21.85 7.16 14.65
N TRP A 49 -21.53 5.91 14.33
CA TRP A 49 -20.16 5.39 14.45
C TRP A 49 -19.20 6.17 13.54
N VAL A 50 -19.56 6.40 12.27
CA VAL A 50 -18.77 7.22 11.33
C VAL A 50 -18.56 8.64 11.86
N ALA A 51 -19.60 9.27 12.40
CA ALA A 51 -19.51 10.61 12.99
C ALA A 51 -18.57 10.65 14.20
N ASN A 52 -18.49 9.56 14.98
CA ASN A 52 -17.54 9.44 16.09
C ASN A 52 -16.10 9.23 15.59
N VAL A 53 -15.89 8.40 14.57
CA VAL A 53 -14.57 8.20 13.93
C VAL A 53 -14.01 9.53 13.40
N LYS A 54 -14.85 10.35 12.78
CA LYS A 54 -14.46 11.68 12.26
C LYS A 54 -14.01 12.67 13.34
N LYS A 55 -14.29 12.42 14.63
CA LYS A 55 -13.83 13.25 15.75
C LYS A 55 -12.45 12.83 16.27
N ALA A 56 -11.88 11.75 15.76
CA ALA A 56 -10.58 11.26 16.20
C ALA A 56 -9.48 12.31 15.95
N PRO A 57 -8.51 12.46 16.87
CA PRO A 57 -7.44 13.46 16.72
C PRO A 57 -6.43 13.10 15.63
N ASN A 58 -6.32 11.81 15.30
CA ASN A 58 -5.31 11.28 14.39
C ASN A 58 -5.81 11.27 12.95
N GLN A 59 -4.88 11.33 11.99
CA GLN A 59 -5.12 11.27 10.56
C GLN A 59 -4.11 10.33 9.89
N LEU A 60 -4.46 9.80 8.71
CA LEU A 60 -3.61 8.89 7.93
C LEU A 60 -3.51 9.41 6.48
N THR A 61 -3.03 10.65 6.33
CA THR A 61 -3.01 11.39 5.07
C THR A 61 -1.67 11.30 4.34
N THR A 62 -0.61 10.91 5.03
CA THR A 62 0.74 10.81 4.48
C THR A 62 1.31 9.40 4.59
N MET A 63 2.24 9.06 3.70
CA MET A 63 2.98 7.81 3.82
C MET A 63 3.85 7.73 5.08
N ALA A 64 4.31 8.87 5.60
CA ALA A 64 5.07 8.91 6.85
C ALA A 64 4.22 8.50 8.06
N GLU A 65 2.95 8.92 8.12
CA GLU A 65 2.00 8.49 9.15
C GLU A 65 1.70 6.99 9.04
N PHE A 66 1.51 6.48 7.82
CA PHE A 66 1.38 5.04 7.57
C PHE A 66 2.62 4.26 8.01
N ASP A 67 3.82 4.72 7.65
CA ASP A 67 5.07 4.05 8.01
C ASP A 67 5.34 4.09 9.52
N ALA A 68 4.85 5.11 10.22
CA ALA A 68 4.87 5.16 11.69
C ALA A 68 3.94 4.12 12.31
N LEU A 69 2.71 3.99 11.77
CA LEU A 69 1.73 2.99 12.20
C LEU A 69 2.17 1.55 11.87
N ALA A 70 2.84 1.35 10.74
CA ALA A 70 3.29 0.04 10.27
C ALA A 70 4.51 -0.53 11.02
N LYS A 71 5.09 0.23 11.97
CA LYS A 71 6.17 -0.27 12.82
C LYS A 71 5.71 -1.52 13.59
N PRO A 72 6.59 -2.52 13.81
CA PRO A 72 6.23 -3.72 14.54
C PRO A 72 5.59 -3.41 15.90
N SER A 73 4.39 -3.93 16.12
CA SER A 73 3.64 -3.84 17.37
C SER A 73 2.85 -5.14 17.60
N GLU A 74 2.45 -5.39 18.83
CA GLU A 74 1.64 -6.54 19.20
C GLU A 74 0.42 -6.10 20.01
N TYR A 75 -0.70 -6.80 19.87
CA TYR A 75 -1.94 -6.51 20.61
C TYR A 75 -2.41 -5.05 20.51
N HIS A 76 -2.28 -4.46 19.31
CA HIS A 76 -2.63 -3.07 19.08
C HIS A 76 -4.10 -2.80 19.43
N PRO A 77 -4.42 -1.76 20.23
CA PRO A 77 -5.80 -1.43 20.56
C PRO A 77 -6.55 -0.91 19.34
N VAL A 78 -7.88 -0.84 19.45
CA VAL A 78 -8.70 -0.15 18.45
C VAL A 78 -8.32 1.32 18.41
N GLU A 79 -8.00 1.81 17.22
CA GLU A 79 -7.65 3.20 16.95
C GLU A 79 -8.48 3.72 15.77
N TYR A 80 -8.78 5.02 15.79
CA TYR A 80 -9.54 5.70 14.74
C TYR A 80 -8.73 6.84 14.14
N PHE A 81 -8.89 7.04 12.84
CA PHE A 81 -8.31 8.14 12.08
C PHE A 81 -9.45 8.93 11.44
N SER A 82 -9.48 10.25 11.64
CA SER A 82 -10.57 11.11 11.16
C SER A 82 -10.62 11.26 9.64
N SER A 83 -9.47 11.09 8.98
CA SER A 83 -9.30 11.12 7.54
C SER A 83 -8.18 10.18 7.09
N ALA A 84 -8.23 9.78 5.82
CA ALA A 84 -7.18 9.01 5.17
C ALA A 84 -6.97 9.51 3.72
N ASN A 85 -5.77 9.36 3.18
CA ASN A 85 -5.49 9.67 1.78
C ASN A 85 -6.22 8.67 0.85
N PRO A 86 -7.05 9.14 -0.12
CA PRO A 86 -7.75 8.27 -1.07
C PRO A 86 -6.84 7.35 -1.89
N GLU A 87 -5.59 7.77 -2.14
CA GLU A 87 -4.61 7.01 -2.93
C GLU A 87 -3.75 6.06 -2.07
N LEU A 88 -3.88 6.12 -0.73
CA LEU A 88 -3.01 5.38 0.20
C LEU A 88 -2.98 3.87 -0.08
N PHE A 89 -4.13 3.29 -0.40
CA PHE A 89 -4.21 1.86 -0.74
C PHE A 89 -3.37 1.51 -1.97
N VAL A 90 -3.48 2.32 -3.03
CA VAL A 90 -2.74 2.14 -4.28
C VAL A 90 -1.26 2.36 -4.06
N ASP A 91 -0.90 3.39 -3.30
CA ASP A 91 0.49 3.70 -2.96
C ASP A 91 1.15 2.57 -2.16
N VAL A 92 0.45 1.97 -1.20
CA VAL A 92 0.94 0.81 -0.42
C VAL A 92 1.18 -0.41 -1.31
N ILE A 93 0.30 -0.67 -2.29
CA ILE A 93 0.51 -1.74 -3.27
C ILE A 93 1.75 -1.44 -4.11
N ASN A 94 1.83 -0.22 -4.66
CA ASN A 94 2.90 0.22 -5.56
C ASN A 94 4.30 0.15 -4.92
N LYS A 95 4.41 0.30 -3.57
CA LYS A 95 5.67 0.09 -2.82
C LYS A 95 6.34 -1.27 -3.13
N PHE A 96 5.56 -2.30 -3.46
CA PHE A 96 6.06 -3.65 -3.72
C PHE A 96 6.04 -4.04 -5.20
N MET A 97 5.49 -3.18 -6.08
CA MET A 97 5.35 -3.50 -7.50
C MET A 97 6.61 -3.29 -8.32
N GLY A 98 7.64 -2.60 -7.81
CA GLY A 98 8.95 -2.45 -8.45
C GLY A 98 8.93 -1.80 -9.84
N SER A 99 9.45 -0.58 -9.94
CA SER A 99 10.21 -0.06 -11.11
C SER A 99 9.77 -0.42 -12.54
N LYS A 100 8.49 -0.43 -12.92
CA LYS A 100 8.09 -0.37 -14.36
C LYS A 100 8.36 1.00 -15.03
N LYS A 101 9.29 1.80 -14.51
CA LYS A 101 9.66 3.14 -15.03
C LYS A 101 11.17 3.37 -15.15
N MET A 102 12.01 2.34 -15.08
CA MET A 102 13.47 2.49 -15.22
C MET A 102 14.12 1.40 -16.09
N ASP A 103 13.56 1.11 -17.27
CA ASP A 103 14.24 0.31 -18.31
C ASP A 103 13.83 0.75 -19.73
N MET A 104 13.91 2.07 -20.01
CA MET A 104 13.93 2.59 -21.39
C MET A 104 14.89 3.78 -21.52
N LYS A 105 16.02 3.76 -20.82
CA LYS A 105 17.15 4.69 -21.07
C LYS A 105 18.48 4.06 -20.70
N LYS A 106 18.94 3.11 -21.51
CA LYS A 106 20.35 2.88 -21.84
C LYS A 106 20.41 1.66 -22.74
N ASP A 107 20.81 1.88 -23.98
CA ASP A 107 21.58 0.96 -24.83
C ASP A 107 21.27 1.27 -26.29
N GLU A 108 21.93 2.30 -26.83
CA GLU A 108 22.63 2.27 -28.13
C GLU A 108 23.74 3.35 -28.02
N HIS A 109 24.87 2.96 -27.43
CA HIS A 109 26.13 2.61 -28.11
C HIS A 109 26.90 3.82 -28.63
N MET A 110 28.10 3.99 -28.07
CA MET A 110 29.05 5.05 -28.38
C MET A 110 29.63 4.85 -29.78
N ASP A 111 29.46 5.83 -30.67
CA ASP A 111 30.34 6.02 -31.82
C ASP A 111 31.62 6.72 -31.32
N MET A 112 32.69 5.93 -31.16
CA MET A 112 34.03 6.47 -30.97
C MET A 112 34.62 6.92 -32.31
N ASP A 113 35.00 8.18 -32.32
CA ASP A 113 35.94 8.83 -33.22
C ASP A 113 37.22 7.99 -33.44
N MET A 114 37.56 7.74 -34.70
CA MET A 114 38.89 7.34 -35.14
C MET A 114 39.17 8.00 -36.49
N GLY A 115 39.82 9.16 -36.44
CA GLY A 115 40.46 9.76 -37.61
C GLY A 115 41.68 8.96 -38.03
N GLU A 116 41.85 8.74 -39.33
CA GLU A 116 43.13 8.35 -39.91
C GLU A 116 43.32 9.02 -41.28
N HIS A 117 44.29 9.94 -41.33
CA HIS A 117 44.88 10.47 -42.55
C HIS A 117 45.77 9.40 -43.18
N ALA A 118 45.58 9.08 -44.46
CA ALA A 118 46.64 8.55 -45.30
C ALA A 118 46.47 8.96 -46.77
N HIS A 119 47.58 9.43 -47.31
CA HIS A 119 47.80 10.09 -48.59
C HIS A 119 48.29 9.08 -49.65
N ALA A 120 47.68 9.07 -50.83
CA ALA A 120 48.25 8.67 -52.14
C ALA A 120 47.14 8.93 -53.19
N GLY A 121 47.28 9.72 -54.26
CA GLY A 121 48.42 9.92 -55.16
C GLY A 121 48.05 9.29 -56.52
N ALA A 122 47.62 10.10 -57.49
CA ALA A 122 47.55 9.74 -58.91
C ALA A 122 47.59 11.01 -59.79
N GLU A 123 48.69 11.12 -60.54
CA GLU A 123 48.97 11.96 -61.71
C GLU A 123 47.98 11.56 -62.85
N GLU A 124 47.55 12.36 -63.83
CA GLU A 124 48.08 13.50 -64.60
C GLU A 124 47.07 14.65 -64.72
#